data_AF-A0A0F9G385-F1
#
_entry.id   AF-A0A0F9G385-F1
#
_cell.length_a   1.000
_cell.length_b   1.000
_cell.length_c   1.000
_cell.angle_alpha   90.00
_cell.angle_beta   90.00
_cell.angle_gamma   90.00
#
_symmetry.space_group_name_H-M   'P 1'
#
loop_
_entity.id
_entity.type
_entity.pdbx_description
1 polymer ?
#
loop_
_entity_poly.entity_id
_entity_poly.type
_entity_poly.pdbx_seq_one_letter_code
_entity_poly.pdbx_strand_id
1 'polypeptide(L)'
;MVNSKFSVTDDIEAFVEGSYSDYSMTTRIAPYPSGGIPIPVGSPLYNQYLEPNLLDGYTSADVSSALGVWRALPAGNRTTEWNTKSTHFVVGVEGIIADEIDFETAFTYSKNDTDQNYPTGWLIGSK
;
A
#
# COMPACT_ATOMS: atom_id res chain seq x y z
N MET A 1 18.39 11.32 3.69
CA MET A 1 18.88 11.84 2.40
C MET A 1 20.10 12.67 2.67
N VAL A 2 21.17 12.47 1.91
CA VAL A 2 22.41 13.23 2.00
C VAL A 2 22.73 13.72 0.59
N ASN A 3 23.15 14.98 0.49
CA ASN A 3 23.62 15.59 -0.74
C ASN A 3 24.92 16.33 -0.42
N SER A 4 25.91 16.26 -1.30
CA SER A 4 27.18 16.96 -1.15
C SER A 4 27.73 17.36 -2.51
N LYS A 5 28.38 18.53 -2.56
CA LYS A 5 29.07 19.06 -3.73
C LYS A 5 30.54 19.28 -3.43
N PHE A 6 31.38 19.13 -4.44
CA PHE A 6 32.82 19.27 -4.37
C PHE A 6 33.31 20.03 -5.60
N SER A 7 33.99 21.16 -5.39
CA SER A 7 34.65 21.87 -6.49
C SER A 7 35.83 21.03 -7.00
N VAL A 8 35.82 20.72 -8.29
CA VAL A 8 36.90 19.99 -8.98
C VAL A 8 37.89 20.99 -9.59
N THR A 9 37.35 22.07 -10.17
CA THR A 9 38.06 23.28 -10.61
C THR A 9 37.21 24.50 -10.25
N ASP A 10 37.64 25.71 -10.63
CA ASP A 10 36.87 26.94 -10.39
C ASP A 10 35.52 26.95 -11.13
N ASP A 11 35.44 26.23 -12.27
CA ASP A 11 34.27 26.21 -13.16
C ASP A 11 33.55 24.85 -13.21
N ILE A 12 34.01 23.84 -12.45
CA ILE A 12 33.46 22.47 -12.46
C ILE A 12 33.24 21.97 -11.04
N GLU A 13 32.01 21.52 -10.75
CA GLU A 13 31.61 20.89 -9.50
C GLU A 13 31.19 19.42 -9.72
N ALA A 14 31.64 18.53 -8.84
CA ALA A 14 31.10 17.19 -8.73
C ALA A 14 30.06 17.16 -7.62
N PHE A 15 28.97 16.41 -7.82
CA PHE A 15 27.94 16.23 -6.80
C PHE A 15 27.63 14.75 -6.56
N VAL A 16 27.21 14.47 -5.33
CA VAL A 16 26.72 13.15 -4.93
C VAL A 16 25.46 13.31 -4.09
N GLU A 17 24.45 12.52 -4.42
CA GLU A 17 23.22 12.41 -3.67
C GLU A 17 22.95 10.95 -3.31
N GLY A 18 22.51 10.71 -2.08
CA GLY A 18 22.16 9.40 -1.60
C GLY A 18 20.96 9.43 -0.68
N SER A 19 20.04 8.49 -0.87
CA SER A 19 19.04 8.16 0.13
C SER A 19 18.90 6.65 0.29
N TYR A 20 18.73 6.24 1.54
CA TYR A 20 18.42 4.87 1.92
C TYR A 20 17.25 4.93 2.91
N SER A 21 16.27 4.07 2.70
CA SER A 21 15.15 3.90 3.62
C SER A 21 14.85 2.43 3.80
N ASP A 22 14.70 2.01 5.06
CA ASP A 22 14.10 0.75 5.44
C ASP A 22 12.83 1.08 6.23
N TYR A 23 11.68 0.73 5.67
CA TYR A 23 10.38 1.05 6.24
C TYR A 23 9.54 -0.21 6.38
N SER A 24 9.00 -0.42 7.58
CA SER A 24 8.08 -1.51 7.88
C SER A 24 6.72 -0.97 8.26
N MET A 25 5.67 -1.57 7.72
CA MET A 25 4.28 -1.24 8.01
C MET A 25 3.47 -2.50 8.25
N THR A 26 2.84 -2.60 9.42
CA THR A 26 1.89 -3.66 9.74
C THR A 26 0.46 -3.11 9.63
N THR A 27 -0.32 -3.65 8.70
CA THR A 27 -1.75 -3.34 8.60
C THR A 27 -2.57 -4.47 9.22
N ARG A 28 -3.67 -4.10 9.89
CA ARG A 28 -4.58 -5.03 10.54
C ARG A 28 -6.01 -4.71 10.13
N ILE A 29 -6.66 -5.65 9.45
CA ILE A 29 -8.06 -5.54 9.06
C ILE A 29 -8.86 -6.53 9.91
N ALA A 30 -10.13 -6.20 10.18
CA ALA A 30 -11.05 -7.10 10.88
C ALA A 30 -10.99 -8.54 10.34
N PRO A 31 -11.22 -9.55 11.19
CA PRO A 31 -11.08 -10.98 10.83
C PRO A 31 -11.85 -11.35 9.57
N TYR A 32 -11.35 -12.38 8.87
CA TYR A 32 -11.88 -12.81 7.57
C TYR A 32 -13.39 -13.10 7.64
N PRO A 33 -14.24 -12.41 6.84
CA PRO A 33 -15.65 -12.72 6.75
C PRO A 33 -15.80 -14.08 6.07
N SER A 34 -16.41 -15.04 6.78
CA SER A 34 -16.47 -16.43 6.39
C SER A 34 -17.92 -16.86 6.16
N GLY A 35 -18.12 -17.69 5.15
CA GLY A 35 -19.42 -18.22 4.77
C GLY A 35 -20.43 -17.16 4.34
N GLY A 36 -21.66 -17.61 4.15
CA GLY A 36 -22.85 -16.79 3.96
C GLY A 36 -24.04 -17.63 4.37
N ILE A 37 -24.72 -17.21 5.43
CA ILE A 37 -25.96 -17.84 5.88
C ILE A 37 -27.10 -17.09 5.19
N PRO A 38 -27.87 -17.74 4.29
CA PRO A 38 -29.05 -17.13 3.72
C PRO A 38 -30.00 -16.69 4.82
N ILE A 39 -30.43 -15.43 4.75
CA ILE A 39 -31.46 -14.86 5.61
C ILE A 39 -32.71 -14.71 4.75
N PRO A 40 -33.72 -15.57 4.89
CA PRO A 40 -34.93 -15.48 4.07
C PRO A 40 -35.67 -14.15 4.33
N VAL A 41 -36.21 -13.56 3.25
CA VAL A 41 -37.13 -12.42 3.34
C VAL A 41 -38.32 -12.78 4.22
N GLY A 42 -38.71 -11.89 5.12
CA GLY A 42 -39.79 -12.14 6.07
C GLY A 42 -39.39 -12.94 7.32
N SER A 43 -38.16 -13.44 7.41
CA SER A 43 -37.67 -14.10 8.63
C SER A 43 -37.53 -13.10 9.79
N PRO A 44 -37.56 -13.56 11.06
CA PRO A 44 -37.39 -12.67 12.21
C PRO A 44 -36.10 -11.83 12.14
N LEU A 45 -34.99 -12.43 11.69
CA LEU A 45 -33.72 -11.72 11.50
C LEU A 45 -33.78 -10.70 10.36
N TYR A 46 -34.48 -11.01 9.26
CA TYR A 46 -34.68 -10.09 8.15
C TYR A 46 -35.47 -8.85 8.57
N ASN A 47 -36.64 -9.06 9.17
CA ASN A 47 -37.54 -7.97 9.57
C ASN A 47 -36.89 -7.09 10.65
N GLN A 48 -36.03 -7.67 11.49
CA GLN A 48 -35.34 -6.92 12.55
C GLN A 48 -34.12 -6.13 12.04
N TYR A 49 -33.29 -6.73 11.20
CA TYR A 49 -31.95 -6.17 10.89
C TYR A 49 -31.78 -5.69 9.45
N LEU A 50 -32.57 -6.19 8.49
CA LEU A 50 -32.41 -5.86 7.07
C LEU A 50 -33.50 -4.89 6.59
N GLU A 51 -34.77 -5.22 6.83
CA GLU A 51 -35.91 -4.42 6.36
C GLU A 51 -35.87 -2.94 6.78
N PRO A 52 -35.52 -2.58 8.03
CA PRO A 52 -35.45 -1.18 8.45
C PRO A 52 -34.26 -0.41 7.86
N ASN A 53 -33.29 -1.12 7.28
CA ASN A 53 -32.05 -0.55 6.74
C ASN A 53 -32.01 -0.61 5.20
N LEU A 54 -33.14 -0.88 4.55
CA LEU A 54 -33.26 -0.75 3.11
C LEU A 54 -33.08 0.72 2.70
N LEU A 55 -32.47 0.93 1.53
CA LEU A 55 -32.33 2.27 0.97
C LEU A 55 -33.71 2.86 0.66
N ASP A 56 -33.84 4.17 0.79
CA ASP A 56 -35.10 4.87 0.49
C ASP A 56 -35.63 4.50 -0.91
N GLY A 57 -36.91 4.15 -0.98
CA GLY A 57 -37.58 3.73 -2.20
C GLY A 57 -37.49 2.24 -2.53
N TYR A 58 -36.74 1.45 -1.74
CA TYR A 58 -36.72 -0.01 -1.86
C TYR A 58 -37.63 -0.67 -0.82
N THR A 59 -38.22 -1.79 -1.20
CA THR A 59 -39.06 -2.63 -0.36
C THR A 59 -38.51 -4.04 -0.27
N SER A 60 -39.06 -4.85 0.64
CA SER A 60 -38.73 -6.27 0.75
C SER A 60 -39.04 -7.08 -0.52
N ALA A 61 -39.91 -6.58 -1.41
CA ALA A 61 -40.17 -7.20 -2.72
C ALA A 61 -39.00 -7.02 -3.71
N ASP A 62 -38.16 -6.01 -3.50
CA ASP A 62 -37.00 -5.71 -4.36
C ASP A 62 -35.74 -6.49 -3.94
N VAL A 63 -35.79 -7.23 -2.82
CA VAL A 63 -34.65 -7.99 -2.30
C VAL A 63 -34.60 -9.38 -2.92
N SER A 64 -33.57 -9.60 -3.75
CA SER A 64 -33.32 -10.90 -4.39
C SER A 64 -32.66 -11.91 -3.45
N SER A 65 -31.80 -11.44 -2.54
CA SER A 65 -31.13 -12.28 -1.55
C SER A 65 -30.62 -11.45 -0.38
N ALA A 66 -30.59 -12.05 0.81
CA ALA A 66 -29.93 -11.49 1.98
C ALA A 66 -29.01 -12.55 2.59
N LEU A 67 -27.80 -12.14 2.97
CA LEU A 67 -26.77 -13.01 3.52
C LEU A 67 -26.24 -12.43 4.82
N GLY A 68 -26.24 -13.25 5.87
CA GLY A 68 -25.47 -12.99 7.07
C GLY A 68 -24.08 -13.62 6.95
N VAL A 69 -23.03 -12.82 7.10
CA VAL A 69 -21.65 -13.32 7.15
C VAL A 69 -21.16 -13.35 8.59
N TRP A 70 -20.45 -14.41 8.98
CA TRP A 70 -19.79 -14.48 10.29
C TRP A 70 -18.31 -14.15 10.13
N ARG A 71 -17.63 -13.75 11.21
CA ARG A 71 -16.19 -13.48 11.18
C ARG A 71 -15.45 -14.60 11.90
N ALA A 72 -14.39 -15.12 11.28
CA ALA A 72 -13.55 -16.15 11.88
C ALA A 72 -12.62 -15.56 12.95
N LEU A 73 -13.18 -15.15 14.09
CA LEU A 73 -12.43 -14.57 15.21
C LEU A 73 -11.23 -15.43 15.67
N PRO A 74 -11.30 -16.79 15.70
CA PRO A 74 -10.16 -17.60 16.07
C PRO A 74 -8.94 -17.46 15.14
N ALA A 75 -9.14 -17.08 13.87
CA ALA A 75 -8.06 -16.82 12.93
C ALA A 75 -7.35 -15.48 13.19
N GLY A 76 -7.94 -14.63 14.04
CA GLY A 76 -7.46 -13.29 14.33
C GLY A 76 -7.69 -12.29 13.20
N ASN A 77 -7.14 -11.09 13.38
CA ASN A 77 -7.17 -10.06 12.37
C ASN A 77 -6.34 -10.49 11.15
N ARG A 78 -6.82 -10.09 9.97
CA ARG A 78 -6.04 -10.17 8.74
C ARG A 78 -4.89 -9.19 8.88
N THR A 79 -3.71 -9.73 9.17
CA THR A 79 -2.50 -8.96 9.38
C THR A 79 -1.65 -9.09 8.14
N THR A 80 -1.18 -7.96 7.61
CA THR A 80 -0.23 -7.92 6.50
C THR A 80 0.92 -7.03 6.90
N GLU A 81 2.13 -7.51 6.66
CA GLU A 81 3.36 -6.75 6.87
C GLU A 81 3.94 -6.39 5.52
N TRP A 82 4.29 -5.11 5.37
CA TRP A 82 4.97 -4.56 4.21
C TRP A 82 6.33 -4.09 4.65
N ASN A 83 7.38 -4.66 4.07
CA ASN A 83 8.75 -4.22 4.32
C ASN A 83 9.30 -3.65 3.02
N THR A 84 9.56 -2.35 3.00
CA THR A 84 10.01 -1.63 1.82
C THR A 84 11.42 -1.09 2.04
N LYS A 85 12.33 -1.52 1.18
CA LYS A 85 13.71 -1.04 1.13
C LYS A 85 13.91 -0.22 -0.14
N SER A 86 14.26 1.06 0.04
CA SER A 86 14.56 1.96 -1.05
C SER A 86 16.01 2.42 -0.97
N THR A 87 16.70 2.38 -2.10
CA THR A 87 18.04 2.93 -2.29
C THR A 87 18.01 3.82 -3.51
N HIS A 88 18.43 5.06 -3.34
CA HIS A 88 18.59 6.03 -4.42
C HIS A 88 19.98 6.63 -4.31
N PHE A 89 20.70 6.68 -5.42
CA PHE A 89 22.04 7.24 -5.48
C PHE A 89 22.24 7.94 -6.81
N VAL A 90 22.76 9.15 -6.78
CA VAL A 90 23.12 9.96 -7.94
C VAL A 90 24.55 10.43 -7.76
N VAL A 91 25.35 10.32 -8.80
CA VAL A 91 26.67 10.95 -8.87
C VAL A 91 26.78 11.68 -10.20
N GLY A 92 27.27 12.91 -10.17
CA GLY A 92 27.36 13.72 -11.37
C GLY A 92 28.41 14.80 -11.30
N VAL A 93 28.59 15.47 -12.43
CA VAL A 93 29.48 16.61 -12.61
C VAL A 93 28.71 17.68 -13.38
N GLU A 94 28.79 18.91 -12.91
CA GLU A 94 28.22 20.10 -13.53
C GLU A 94 29.28 21.19 -13.66
N GLY A 95 29.15 22.07 -14.65
CA GLY A 95 30.11 23.16 -14.82
C GLY A 95 30.08 23.79 -16.21
N ILE A 96 31.09 24.63 -16.48
CA ILE A 96 31.26 25.32 -17.75
C ILE A 96 32.51 24.80 -18.45
N ILE A 97 32.39 24.45 -19.73
CA ILE A 97 33.51 24.09 -20.60
C ILE A 97 33.70 25.20 -21.64
N ALA A 98 34.96 25.58 -21.86
CA ALA A 98 35.37 26.59 -22.84
C ALA A 98 34.65 27.94 -22.66
N ASP A 99 34.38 28.34 -21.41
CA ASP A 99 33.77 29.61 -21.01
C ASP A 99 32.38 29.91 -21.61
N GLU A 100 31.78 28.96 -22.34
CA GLU A 100 30.57 29.17 -23.14
C GLU A 100 29.55 28.03 -23.03
N ILE A 101 29.96 26.84 -22.61
CA ILE A 101 29.10 25.64 -22.64
C ILE A 101 28.86 25.14 -21.23
N ASP A 102 27.65 25.37 -20.71
CA ASP A 102 27.16 24.71 -19.51
C ASP A 102 26.91 23.23 -19.80
N PHE A 103 27.38 22.35 -18.91
CA PHE A 103 27.12 20.93 -18.97
C PHE A 103 26.73 20.38 -17.60
N GLU A 104 25.88 19.37 -17.61
CA GLU A 104 25.62 18.52 -16.45
C GLU A 104 25.53 17.07 -16.94
N THR A 105 26.23 16.18 -16.26
CA THR A 105 26.16 14.75 -16.52
C THR A 105 26.03 14.00 -15.21
N ALA A 106 25.10 13.05 -15.15
CA ALA A 106 24.80 12.31 -13.94
C ALA A 106 24.52 10.83 -14.23
N PHE A 107 24.98 9.98 -13.32
CA PHE A 107 24.61 8.58 -13.24
C PHE A 107 23.68 8.37 -12.05
N THR A 108 22.50 7.80 -12.32
CA THR A 108 21.47 7.54 -11.32
C THR A 108 21.24 6.04 -11.16
N TYR A 109 21.33 5.57 -9.93
CA TYR A 109 20.94 4.22 -9.52
C TYR A 109 19.79 4.29 -8.53
N SER A 110 18.70 3.59 -8.81
CA SER A 110 17.54 3.51 -7.92
C SER A 110 17.03 2.08 -7.86
N LYS A 111 16.85 1.57 -6.64
CA LYS A 111 16.22 0.28 -6.39
C LYS A 111 15.19 0.43 -5.28
N ASN A 112 14.00 -0.11 -5.52
CA ASN A 112 12.97 -0.27 -4.52
C ASN A 112 12.57 -1.75 -4.48
N ASP A 113 12.56 -2.32 -3.29
CA ASP A 113 12.20 -3.70 -3.02
C ASP A 113 11.12 -3.70 -1.95
N THR A 114 10.04 -4.46 -2.15
CA THR A 114 8.93 -4.51 -1.19
C THR A 114 8.48 -5.95 -1.01
N ASP A 115 8.65 -6.44 0.21
CA ASP A 115 8.18 -7.76 0.63
C ASP A 115 6.83 -7.64 1.31
N GLN A 116 5.91 -8.53 0.95
CA GLN A 116 4.59 -8.65 1.57
C GLN A 116 4.48 -9.98 2.31
N ASN A 117 4.23 -9.92 3.62
CA ASN A 117 4.02 -11.09 4.46
C ASN A 117 2.60 -11.12 5.02
N TYR A 118 2.07 -12.33 5.19
CA TYR A 118 0.72 -12.59 5.71
C TYR A 118 0.79 -13.38 7.03
N PRO A 119 1.24 -12.75 8.13
CA PRO A 119 1.51 -13.49 9.37
C PRO A 119 0.26 -14.12 10.02
N THR A 120 -0.93 -13.50 9.91
CA THR A 120 -2.15 -14.02 10.56
C THR A 120 -3.44 -13.66 9.81
N GLY A 121 -4.52 -14.40 10.09
CA GLY A 121 -5.91 -14.02 9.74
C GLY A 121 -6.33 -14.14 8.29
N TRP A 122 -5.41 -14.52 7.39
CA TRP A 122 -5.70 -14.81 5.99
C TRP A 122 -5.98 -16.30 5.81
N LEU A 123 -7.26 -16.66 5.65
CA LEU A 123 -7.73 -18.05 5.61
C LEU A 123 -7.83 -18.63 4.19
N ILE A 124 -7.87 -17.78 3.16
CA ILE A 124 -7.86 -18.19 1.76
C ILE A 124 -6.59 -17.60 1.16
N GLY A 125 -5.69 -18.47 0.70
CA GLY A 125 -4.36 -18.06 0.27
C GLY A 125 -4.41 -17.09 -0.89
N SER A 126 -4.00 -15.85 -0.64
CA SER A 126 -3.44 -15.00 -1.70
C SER A 126 -2.08 -15.60 -2.04
N LYS A 127 -2.03 -16.38 -3.13
CA LYS A 127 -0.76 -16.61 -3.82
C LYS A 127 -0.30 -15.31 -4.44
#